data_AF-A0A3M0XJH4-F1
#
_entry.id   AF-A0A3M0XJH4-F1
#
_cell.length_a   1.000
_cell.length_b   1.000
_cell.length_c   1.000
_cell.angle_alpha   90.00
_cell.angle_beta   90.00
_cell.angle_gamma   90.00
#
_symmetry.space_group_name_H-M   'P 1'
#
loop_
_entity.id
_entity.type
_entity.pdbx_description
1 polymer ?
#
loop_
_entity_poly.entity_id
_entity_poly.type
_entity_poly.pdbx_seq_one_letter_code
_entity_poly.pdbx_strand_id
1 'polypeptide(L)'
;MAMIWTFALTNAVLAASSVVDSQDTNVKPNIKEVYNPNEPIVIHPPFKGLDDFLPEELPDFLKRWERLPPNTPPHQLFYQEEEVMRWAVNYYSPKYMIITNEAINFEVKVPQRGATFKIVANEYQWRDGKIYYLHNGVKTEITIQEFEKRKYFWAQRICESAEYLSNLTSAMPNLIMKIHEERLKKYGVLKEKESLADRLAQASVPPGVKPEELMFILTKLSFADFIPNTAIITPLRVEGGFILGATFPDTGVVYFHPLSFILDYLKHGDTTPHELWHRNSSLQGLLVNALFDPEIWASYIERNDWGLEYFHPYQRSAREAGEVIAGFNAQRAIEEMFQFNYLGSLKINPKKFDQHCEGARKIHNAFREVLLKDFLAEFYGNLLFWGCVNDYLLDKNGALQTYLYSRFAPSLLGGVEATVKWLETNREVLREAYERAKRKVEESRKSPQGGQIIQINRQQVVETMKLYARLLNISYNDERELTKKMLRLYQLGVFALPQVKFINPRWNWEVQNALR
;
A
#
# COMPACT_ATOMS: atom_id res chain seq x y z
N MET A 1 4.75 -13.35 1.33
CA MET A 1 4.32 -13.78 -0.02
C MET A 1 3.23 -12.82 -0.49
N ALA A 2 3.61 -11.55 -0.70
CA ALA A 2 2.84 -10.38 -1.18
C ALA A 2 3.90 -9.24 -1.23
N MET A 3 4.10 -8.40 -2.24
CA MET A 3 3.56 -8.30 -3.58
C MET A 3 4.60 -7.45 -4.39
N ILE A 4 5.09 -7.94 -5.54
CA ILE A 4 5.78 -7.14 -6.58
C ILE A 4 4.80 -7.05 -7.77
N TRP A 5 3.99 -5.97 -7.87
CA TRP A 5 2.78 -6.00 -8.72
C TRP A 5 2.39 -4.72 -9.47
N THR A 6 3.33 -3.84 -9.83
CA THR A 6 2.94 -2.51 -10.31
C THR A 6 3.29 -2.16 -11.77
N PHE A 7 3.67 -3.09 -12.63
CA PHE A 7 4.12 -2.73 -13.99
C PHE A 7 3.26 -3.22 -15.17
N ALA A 8 2.08 -3.80 -14.93
CA ALA A 8 1.38 -4.59 -15.94
C ALA A 8 0.13 -3.98 -16.61
N LEU A 9 -0.57 -3.05 -15.94
CA LEU A 9 -1.99 -2.83 -16.24
C LEU A 9 -2.29 -1.61 -17.13
N THR A 10 -1.31 -0.73 -17.38
CA THR A 10 -1.56 0.58 -17.98
C THR A 10 -2.03 0.53 -19.45
N ASN A 11 -1.62 -0.49 -20.22
CA ASN A 11 -1.93 -0.56 -21.67
C ASN A 11 -3.20 -1.38 -22.02
N ALA A 12 -3.71 -2.23 -21.13
CA ALA A 12 -4.92 -3.03 -21.40
C ALA A 12 -6.23 -2.26 -21.08
N VAL A 13 -6.19 -1.39 -20.08
CA VAL A 13 -7.35 -0.59 -19.64
C VAL A 13 -7.72 0.49 -20.66
N LEU A 14 -6.74 1.02 -21.41
CA LEU A 14 -6.96 1.99 -22.48
C LEU A 14 -7.64 1.39 -23.73
N ALA A 15 -7.61 0.07 -23.90
CA ALA A 15 -8.34 -0.61 -24.99
C ALA A 15 -9.80 -0.92 -24.62
N ALA A 16 -10.08 -1.21 -23.34
CA ALA A 16 -11.43 -1.54 -22.86
C ALA A 16 -12.33 -0.31 -22.62
N SER A 17 -11.75 0.90 -22.55
CA SER A 17 -12.46 2.16 -22.31
C SER A 17 -13.00 2.84 -23.58
N SER A 18 -12.89 2.19 -24.76
CA SER A 18 -13.27 2.76 -26.06
C SER A 18 -14.55 2.20 -26.68
N VAL A 19 -15.37 1.44 -25.94
CA VAL A 19 -16.67 0.96 -26.43
C VAL A 19 -17.77 1.29 -25.43
N VAL A 20 -18.21 2.54 -25.43
CA VAL A 20 -19.51 2.95 -24.88
C VAL A 20 -20.13 3.89 -25.89
N ASP A 21 -20.76 3.32 -26.92
CA ASP A 21 -21.72 4.05 -27.74
C ASP A 21 -23.13 3.66 -27.33
N SER A 22 -23.92 4.71 -27.11
CA SER A 22 -25.29 4.72 -26.61
C SER A 22 -26.26 3.95 -27.50
N GLN A 23 -27.19 3.21 -26.89
CA GLN A 23 -28.51 3.00 -27.48
C GLN A 23 -29.63 3.39 -26.52
N ASP A 24 -30.41 4.34 -27.02
CA ASP A 24 -31.71 4.80 -26.58
C ASP A 24 -32.64 3.66 -26.16
N THR A 25 -33.30 3.83 -25.03
CA THR A 25 -34.68 3.34 -24.87
C THR A 25 -35.52 4.42 -24.18
N ASN A 26 -36.34 5.08 -25.02
CA ASN A 26 -37.41 5.97 -24.59
C ASN A 26 -38.47 5.18 -23.82
N VAL A 27 -38.53 5.35 -22.50
CA VAL A 27 -39.74 5.12 -21.71
C VAL A 27 -39.85 6.24 -20.69
N LYS A 28 -40.82 7.15 -20.87
CA LYS A 28 -41.27 8.02 -19.78
C LYS A 28 -42.18 7.23 -18.85
N PRO A 29 -42.02 7.39 -17.53
CA PRO A 29 -43.18 7.33 -16.66
C PRO A 29 -43.33 8.59 -15.80
N ASN A 30 -44.60 8.84 -15.49
CA ASN A 30 -45.09 9.87 -14.62
C ASN A 30 -45.20 9.31 -13.18
N ILE A 31 -45.02 10.16 -12.17
CA ILE A 31 -45.51 10.08 -10.77
C ILE A 31 -44.59 9.46 -9.68
N LYS A 32 -44.39 10.26 -8.60
CA LYS A 32 -43.64 10.09 -7.33
C LYS A 32 -42.12 10.08 -7.48
N GLU A 33 -41.40 10.86 -6.67
CA GLU A 33 -39.93 10.93 -6.65
C GLU A 33 -39.35 9.51 -6.58
N VAL A 34 -38.92 9.01 -7.74
CA VAL A 34 -38.30 7.70 -7.87
C VAL A 34 -36.89 7.89 -7.35
N TYR A 35 -36.61 7.29 -6.20
CA TYR A 35 -35.26 7.23 -5.66
C TYR A 35 -34.25 6.83 -6.75
N ASN A 36 -33.18 7.61 -6.89
CA ASN A 36 -32.12 7.35 -7.85
C ASN A 36 -30.83 6.97 -7.10
N PRO A 37 -30.41 5.69 -7.09
CA PRO A 37 -29.21 5.29 -6.38
C PRO A 37 -27.91 5.87 -6.95
N ASN A 38 -27.94 6.34 -8.20
CA ASN A 38 -26.82 6.98 -8.87
C ASN A 38 -26.76 8.50 -8.59
N GLU A 39 -27.67 9.04 -7.76
CA GLU A 39 -27.67 10.45 -7.39
C GLU A 39 -26.36 10.83 -6.67
N PRO A 40 -25.75 11.97 -7.03
CA PRO A 40 -24.52 12.43 -6.40
C PRO A 40 -24.67 12.65 -4.90
N ILE A 41 -23.63 12.32 -4.15
CA ILE A 41 -23.49 12.70 -2.75
C ILE A 41 -22.65 13.95 -2.65
N VAL A 42 -23.07 14.89 -1.79
CA VAL A 42 -22.28 16.07 -1.44
C VAL A 42 -21.78 15.91 -0.01
N ILE A 43 -20.46 15.97 0.16
CA ILE A 43 -19.80 15.93 1.48
C ILE A 43 -19.22 17.32 1.76
N HIS A 44 -19.45 17.82 2.99
CA HIS A 44 -18.93 19.09 3.45
C HIS A 44 -17.94 18.91 4.61
N PRO A 45 -16.80 19.63 4.63
CA PRO A 45 -15.93 19.69 5.80
C PRO A 45 -16.62 20.38 7.00
N PRO A 46 -16.25 20.04 8.26
CA PRO A 46 -15.29 19.01 8.62
C PRO A 46 -15.83 17.59 8.36
N PHE A 47 -14.98 16.71 7.86
CA PHE A 47 -15.34 15.30 7.70
C PHE A 47 -15.43 14.68 9.10
N LYS A 48 -16.54 14.02 9.44
CA LYS A 48 -16.60 13.32 10.73
C LYS A 48 -15.56 12.20 10.74
N GLY A 49 -14.77 12.11 11.80
CA GLY A 49 -13.90 10.97 12.03
C GLY A 49 -14.71 9.72 12.35
N LEU A 50 -14.06 8.55 12.33
CA LEU A 50 -14.72 7.29 12.73
C LEU A 50 -15.35 7.35 14.12
N ASP A 51 -14.73 8.10 15.03
CA ASP A 51 -15.17 8.26 16.42
C ASP A 51 -16.40 9.19 16.55
N ASP A 52 -16.74 9.92 15.48
CA ASP A 52 -17.83 10.90 15.46
C ASP A 52 -19.14 10.35 14.85
N PHE A 53 -19.13 9.10 14.35
CA PHE A 53 -20.35 8.45 13.84
C PHE A 53 -21.22 7.96 14.99
N LEU A 54 -22.48 8.38 15.01
CA LEU A 54 -23.45 7.84 15.95
C LEU A 54 -23.84 6.40 15.54
N PRO A 55 -24.13 5.50 16.49
CA PRO A 55 -24.50 4.12 16.18
C PRO A 55 -25.63 3.99 15.15
N GLU A 56 -26.62 4.88 15.17
CA GLU A 56 -27.73 4.91 14.23
C GLU A 56 -27.35 5.33 12.80
N GLU A 57 -26.26 6.09 12.65
CA GLU A 57 -25.72 6.55 11.37
C GLU A 57 -24.88 5.47 10.68
N LEU A 58 -24.37 4.50 11.45
CA LEU A 58 -23.56 3.42 10.91
C LEU A 58 -24.40 2.45 10.05
N PRO A 59 -23.84 2.00 8.92
CA PRO A 59 -24.36 0.84 8.19
C PRO A 59 -24.51 -0.39 9.09
N ASP A 60 -25.57 -1.16 8.87
CA ASP A 60 -25.90 -2.32 9.71
C ASP A 60 -24.81 -3.39 9.72
N PHE A 61 -24.05 -3.54 8.62
CA PHE A 61 -22.96 -4.52 8.56
C PHE A 61 -21.79 -4.19 9.51
N LEU A 62 -21.60 -2.93 9.90
CA LEU A 62 -20.56 -2.52 10.86
C LEU A 62 -20.97 -2.78 12.31
N LYS A 63 -22.28 -2.77 12.60
CA LYS A 63 -22.83 -2.92 13.96
C LYS A 63 -22.60 -4.30 14.57
N ARG A 64 -22.16 -5.26 13.76
CA ARG A 64 -21.86 -6.62 14.22
C ARG A 64 -20.68 -6.67 15.20
N TRP A 65 -19.74 -5.74 15.09
CA TRP A 65 -18.55 -5.71 15.94
C TRP A 65 -18.54 -4.44 16.77
N GLU A 66 -18.39 -4.62 18.08
CA GLU A 66 -18.20 -3.51 19.00
C GLU A 66 -16.80 -2.93 18.82
N ARG A 67 -16.68 -1.60 18.80
CA ARG A 67 -15.37 -0.96 18.80
C ARG A 67 -14.76 -1.13 20.19
N LEU A 68 -13.61 -1.79 20.24
CA LEU A 68 -12.89 -1.98 21.48
C LEU A 68 -12.26 -0.65 21.94
N PRO A 69 -12.17 -0.38 23.26
CA PRO A 69 -11.55 0.84 23.79
C PRO A 69 -10.11 1.06 23.29
N PRO A 70 -9.61 2.31 23.21
CA PRO A 70 -8.25 2.60 22.73
C PRO A 70 -7.12 1.92 23.53
N ASN A 71 -7.35 1.59 24.80
CA ASN A 71 -6.37 0.93 25.68
C ASN A 71 -6.54 -0.59 25.73
N THR A 72 -7.31 -1.17 24.81
CA THR A 72 -7.52 -2.61 24.72
C THR A 72 -6.19 -3.33 24.45
N PRO A 73 -5.87 -4.42 25.17
CA PRO A 73 -4.66 -5.18 24.93
C PRO A 73 -4.56 -5.71 23.48
N PRO A 74 -3.38 -5.67 22.84
CA PRO A 74 -3.16 -6.14 21.48
C PRO A 74 -3.75 -7.53 21.16
N HIS A 75 -3.65 -8.51 22.07
CA HIS A 75 -4.20 -9.85 21.83
C HIS A 75 -5.73 -9.87 21.69
N GLN A 76 -6.46 -8.94 22.34
CA GLN A 76 -7.92 -8.87 22.21
C GLN A 76 -8.32 -8.24 20.87
N LEU A 77 -7.57 -7.23 20.41
CA LEU A 77 -7.72 -6.67 19.06
C LEU A 77 -7.48 -7.76 18.01
N PHE A 78 -6.42 -8.57 18.17
CA PHE A 78 -6.14 -9.70 17.29
C PHE A 78 -7.28 -10.71 17.23
N TYR A 79 -7.88 -11.08 18.36
CA TYR A 79 -8.99 -12.03 18.36
C TYR A 79 -10.23 -11.49 17.64
N GLN A 80 -10.53 -10.20 17.82
CA GLN A 80 -11.62 -9.55 17.09
C GLN A 80 -11.31 -9.49 15.59
N GLU A 81 -10.10 -9.10 15.21
CA GLU A 81 -9.64 -9.12 13.82
C GLU A 81 -9.77 -10.53 13.22
N GLU A 82 -9.35 -11.58 13.93
CA GLU A 82 -9.46 -12.96 13.47
C GLU A 82 -10.92 -13.42 13.32
N GLU A 83 -11.82 -12.97 14.19
CA GLU A 83 -13.26 -13.17 14.04
C GLU A 83 -13.79 -12.49 12.77
N VAL A 84 -13.45 -11.21 12.56
CA VAL A 84 -13.82 -10.43 11.38
C VAL A 84 -13.30 -11.11 10.11
N MET A 85 -12.03 -11.54 10.11
CA MET A 85 -11.40 -12.23 8.99
C MET A 85 -12.04 -13.59 8.72
N ARG A 86 -12.36 -14.39 9.74
CA ARG A 86 -13.10 -15.65 9.57
C ARG A 86 -14.50 -15.43 9.01
N TRP A 87 -15.21 -14.42 9.52
CA TRP A 87 -16.49 -14.03 8.95
C TRP A 87 -16.32 -13.63 7.49
N ALA A 88 -15.33 -12.80 7.17
CA ALA A 88 -15.05 -12.35 5.82
C ALA A 88 -14.72 -13.53 4.90
N VAL A 89 -13.92 -14.51 5.34
CA VAL A 89 -13.65 -15.75 4.59
C VAL A 89 -14.93 -16.47 4.25
N ASN A 90 -15.88 -16.56 5.19
CA ASN A 90 -17.16 -17.24 4.96
C ASN A 90 -18.12 -16.40 4.09
N TYR A 91 -18.15 -15.09 4.31
CA TYR A 91 -19.09 -14.17 3.67
C TYR A 91 -18.66 -13.80 2.26
N TYR A 92 -17.37 -13.54 2.06
CA TYR A 92 -16.72 -13.14 0.81
C TYR A 92 -16.05 -14.30 0.05
N SER A 93 -16.34 -15.57 0.40
CA SER A 93 -15.71 -16.74 -0.23
C SER A 93 -16.08 -16.86 -1.71
N PRO A 94 -15.20 -16.70 -2.71
CA PRO A 94 -15.58 -16.68 -4.10
C PRO A 94 -15.89 -18.10 -4.54
N LYS A 95 -17.18 -18.44 -4.57
CA LYS A 95 -17.64 -19.46 -5.52
C LYS A 95 -18.06 -18.80 -6.83
N TYR A 96 -18.57 -17.57 -6.79
CA TYR A 96 -19.03 -16.83 -7.99
C TYR A 96 -18.89 -15.32 -7.78
N MET A 97 -17.76 -14.73 -8.17
CA MET A 97 -17.68 -13.27 -8.27
C MET A 97 -18.41 -12.87 -9.56
N ILE A 98 -19.58 -12.26 -9.44
CA ILE A 98 -20.37 -11.82 -10.59
C ILE A 98 -20.10 -10.33 -10.77
N ILE A 99 -19.25 -9.99 -11.74
CA ILE A 99 -19.17 -8.61 -12.22
C ILE A 99 -20.36 -8.41 -13.15
N THR A 100 -21.29 -7.53 -12.78
CA THR A 100 -22.46 -7.21 -13.61
C THR A 100 -22.24 -5.88 -14.32
N ASN A 101 -22.72 -5.75 -15.57
CA ASN A 101 -22.71 -4.47 -16.30
C ASN A 101 -23.77 -3.47 -15.77
N GLU A 102 -24.37 -3.74 -14.61
CA GLU A 102 -25.49 -2.98 -14.03
C GLU A 102 -25.12 -2.43 -12.63
N ALA A 103 -23.83 -2.25 -12.35
CA ALA A 103 -23.35 -1.74 -11.07
C ALA A 103 -23.89 -0.34 -10.79
N ILE A 104 -24.35 -0.10 -9.55
CA ILE A 104 -24.68 1.24 -9.07
C ILE A 104 -23.40 2.08 -9.04
N ASN A 105 -23.45 3.25 -9.65
CA ASN A 105 -22.33 4.18 -9.72
C ASN A 105 -22.83 5.59 -9.43
N PHE A 106 -22.13 6.31 -8.55
CA PHE A 106 -22.54 7.64 -8.13
C PHE A 106 -21.32 8.55 -7.99
N GLU A 107 -21.57 9.84 -8.16
CA GLU A 107 -20.56 10.88 -8.00
C GLU A 107 -20.52 11.36 -6.55
N VAL A 108 -19.34 11.69 -6.05
CA VAL A 108 -19.13 12.35 -4.77
C VAL A 108 -18.52 13.72 -5.04
N LYS A 109 -19.15 14.76 -4.51
CA LYS A 109 -18.70 16.15 -4.63
C LYS A 109 -18.25 16.67 -3.27
N VAL A 110 -17.09 17.32 -3.24
CA VAL A 110 -16.57 18.05 -2.07
C VAL A 110 -16.31 19.50 -2.45
N PRO A 111 -17.35 20.34 -2.53
CA PRO A 111 -17.25 21.67 -3.16
C PRO A 111 -16.20 22.57 -2.51
N GLN A 112 -16.13 22.60 -1.17
CA GLN A 112 -15.16 23.45 -0.46
C GLN A 112 -13.70 23.03 -0.63
N ARG A 113 -13.45 21.80 -1.12
CA ARG A 113 -12.11 21.28 -1.41
C ARG A 113 -11.85 21.12 -2.91
N GLY A 114 -12.79 21.56 -3.76
CA GLY A 114 -12.65 21.52 -5.22
C GLY A 114 -12.46 20.12 -5.79
N ALA A 115 -12.98 19.09 -5.12
CA ALA A 115 -12.76 17.69 -5.51
C ALA A 115 -14.07 17.01 -5.93
N THR A 116 -13.98 16.11 -6.90
CA THR A 116 -15.08 15.27 -7.37
C THR A 116 -14.53 13.92 -7.79
N PHE A 117 -15.22 12.85 -7.42
CA PHE A 117 -14.83 11.48 -7.77
C PHE A 117 -16.02 10.56 -7.91
N LYS A 118 -15.82 9.40 -8.56
CA LYS A 118 -16.86 8.38 -8.71
C LYS A 118 -16.65 7.24 -7.73
N ILE A 119 -17.74 6.70 -7.20
CA ILE A 119 -17.76 5.42 -6.52
C ILE A 119 -18.54 4.43 -7.39
N VAL A 120 -17.93 3.27 -7.65
CA VAL A 120 -18.56 2.15 -8.35
C VAL A 120 -18.75 1.01 -7.35
N ALA A 121 -20.02 0.66 -7.09
CA ALA A 121 -20.40 -0.40 -6.17
C ALA A 121 -20.76 -1.66 -6.98
N ASN A 122 -19.73 -2.42 -7.39
CA ASN A 122 -19.89 -3.55 -8.34
C ASN A 122 -20.88 -4.63 -7.91
N GLU A 123 -21.04 -4.80 -6.60
CA GLU A 123 -21.92 -5.81 -6.03
C GLU A 123 -23.34 -5.31 -5.81
N TYR A 124 -23.68 -4.10 -6.23
CA TYR A 124 -25.01 -3.52 -6.01
C TYR A 124 -25.71 -3.22 -7.32
N GLN A 125 -26.98 -3.61 -7.40
CA GLN A 125 -27.85 -3.38 -8.55
C GLN A 125 -29.13 -2.67 -8.12
N TRP A 126 -29.61 -1.79 -8.99
CA TRP A 126 -30.94 -1.19 -8.88
C TRP A 126 -31.89 -1.82 -9.88
N ARG A 127 -32.94 -2.48 -9.40
CA ARG A 127 -33.90 -3.16 -10.27
C ARG A 127 -35.29 -3.19 -9.64
N ASP A 128 -36.31 -2.93 -10.43
CA ASP A 128 -37.71 -2.99 -10.01
C ASP A 128 -38.03 -2.13 -8.76
N GLY A 129 -37.38 -0.97 -8.64
CA GLY A 129 -37.56 -0.08 -7.48
C GLY A 129 -36.85 -0.55 -6.20
N LYS A 130 -35.92 -1.51 -6.30
CA LYS A 130 -35.23 -2.13 -5.17
C LYS A 130 -33.72 -2.19 -5.37
N ILE A 131 -32.99 -2.14 -4.26
CA ILE A 131 -31.54 -2.31 -4.24
C ILE A 131 -31.22 -3.76 -3.88
N TYR A 132 -30.37 -4.37 -4.68
CA TYR A 132 -29.92 -5.73 -4.47
C TYR A 132 -28.40 -5.76 -4.31
N TYR A 133 -27.95 -6.42 -3.25
CA TYR A 133 -26.57 -6.83 -3.10
C TYR A 133 -26.40 -8.23 -3.65
N LEU A 134 -25.49 -8.34 -4.61
CA LEU A 134 -25.15 -9.57 -5.32
C LEU A 134 -23.79 -10.04 -4.84
N HIS A 135 -23.78 -11.18 -4.18
CA HIS A 135 -22.54 -11.79 -3.74
C HIS A 135 -22.63 -13.30 -3.83
N ASN A 136 -21.64 -13.96 -4.45
CA ASN A 136 -21.61 -15.42 -4.63
C ASN A 136 -22.86 -16.02 -5.32
N GLY A 137 -23.47 -15.28 -6.24
CA GLY A 137 -24.72 -15.71 -6.89
C GLY A 137 -25.94 -15.65 -5.97
N VAL A 138 -25.79 -15.16 -4.72
CA VAL A 138 -26.90 -14.85 -3.82
C VAL A 138 -27.31 -13.40 -4.05
N LYS A 139 -28.61 -13.19 -4.21
CA LYS A 139 -29.23 -11.87 -4.36
C LYS A 139 -29.96 -11.53 -3.06
N THR A 140 -29.47 -10.53 -2.35
CA THR A 140 -30.05 -10.06 -1.09
C THR A 140 -30.62 -8.65 -1.29
N GLU A 141 -31.89 -8.46 -0.97
CA GLU A 141 -32.50 -7.12 -0.97
C GLU A 141 -31.96 -6.30 0.20
N ILE A 142 -31.57 -5.04 -0.08
CA ILE A 142 -31.13 -4.09 0.94
C ILE A 142 -32.08 -2.89 0.88
N THR A 143 -32.40 -2.32 2.04
CA THR A 143 -33.23 -1.12 2.11
C THR A 143 -32.49 0.08 1.53
N ILE A 144 -33.24 1.03 0.95
CA ILE A 144 -32.68 2.29 0.44
C ILE A 144 -31.92 3.02 1.56
N GLN A 145 -32.48 3.07 2.76
CA GLN A 145 -31.87 3.74 3.91
C GLN A 145 -30.51 3.12 4.28
N GLU A 146 -30.39 1.79 4.30
CA GLU A 146 -29.12 1.11 4.58
C GLU A 146 -28.10 1.38 3.48
N PHE A 147 -28.52 1.38 2.20
CA PHE A 147 -27.60 1.68 1.10
C PHE A 147 -27.09 3.14 1.14
N GLU A 148 -27.95 4.11 1.46
CA GLU A 148 -27.53 5.51 1.62
C GLU A 148 -26.50 5.68 2.76
N LYS A 149 -26.67 4.97 3.89
CA LYS A 149 -25.65 4.94 4.95
C LYS A 149 -24.31 4.42 4.43
N ARG A 150 -24.32 3.37 3.61
CA ARG A 150 -23.09 2.81 3.00
C ARG A 150 -22.42 3.81 2.07
N LYS A 151 -23.18 4.41 1.14
CA LYS A 151 -22.65 5.40 0.20
C LYS A 151 -21.98 6.56 0.95
N TYR A 152 -22.68 7.11 1.95
CA TYR A 152 -22.19 8.22 2.76
C TYR A 152 -20.94 7.82 3.54
N PHE A 153 -20.94 6.66 4.20
CA PHE A 153 -19.79 6.15 4.95
C PHE A 153 -18.55 5.96 4.06
N TRP A 154 -18.68 5.31 2.90
CA TRP A 154 -17.54 5.13 1.98
C TRP A 154 -16.99 6.47 1.47
N ALA A 155 -17.87 7.37 1.03
CA ALA A 155 -17.50 8.69 0.54
C ALA A 155 -16.74 9.48 1.62
N GLN A 156 -17.25 9.46 2.84
CA GLN A 156 -16.66 10.18 3.96
C GLN A 156 -15.31 9.58 4.38
N ARG A 157 -15.15 8.24 4.38
CA ARG A 157 -13.88 7.59 4.71
C ARG A 157 -12.76 7.90 3.73
N ILE A 158 -13.08 7.96 2.44
CA ILE A 158 -12.14 8.36 1.39
C ILE A 158 -11.75 9.84 1.60
N CYS A 159 -12.72 10.72 1.84
CA CYS A 159 -12.45 12.15 2.08
C CYS A 159 -11.61 12.38 3.35
N GLU A 160 -11.94 11.73 4.45
CA GLU A 160 -11.21 11.84 5.71
C GLU A 160 -9.75 11.38 5.56
N SER A 161 -9.53 10.28 4.83
CA SER A 161 -8.19 9.77 4.55
C SER A 161 -7.40 10.71 3.64
N ALA A 162 -8.03 11.31 2.62
CA ALA A 162 -7.40 12.31 1.77
C ALA A 162 -7.02 13.59 2.56
N GLU A 163 -7.90 14.06 3.45
CA GLU A 163 -7.61 15.21 4.32
C GLU A 163 -6.44 14.90 5.26
N TYR A 164 -6.44 13.71 5.87
CA TYR A 164 -5.35 13.23 6.70
C TYR A 164 -4.00 13.25 5.95
N LEU A 165 -3.94 12.67 4.75
CA LEU A 165 -2.71 12.63 3.94
C LEU A 165 -2.25 14.01 3.50
N SER A 166 -3.19 14.89 3.13
CA SER A 166 -2.87 16.26 2.75
C SER A 166 -2.26 17.05 3.91
N ASN A 167 -2.78 16.88 5.12
CA ASN A 167 -2.22 17.51 6.33
C ASN A 167 -0.84 16.94 6.65
N LEU A 168 -0.68 15.61 6.57
CA LEU A 168 0.58 14.91 6.83
C LEU A 168 1.72 15.39 5.92
N THR A 169 1.42 15.73 4.67
CA THR A 169 2.42 16.05 3.63
C THR A 169 2.59 17.55 3.35
N SER A 170 1.74 18.39 3.95
CA SER A 170 1.67 19.83 3.68
C SER A 170 3.01 20.59 3.79
N ALA A 171 3.91 20.16 4.69
CA ALA A 171 5.21 20.79 4.89
C ALA A 171 6.32 20.28 3.95
N MET A 172 6.13 19.12 3.31
CA MET A 172 7.19 18.38 2.61
C MET A 172 7.80 19.17 1.43
N PRO A 173 7.03 19.82 0.54
CA PRO A 173 7.58 20.68 -0.52
C PRO A 173 8.55 21.74 -0.01
N ASN A 174 8.21 22.40 1.12
CA ASN A 174 9.04 23.45 1.69
C ASN A 174 10.34 22.89 2.29
N LEU A 175 10.29 21.68 2.87
CA LEU A 175 11.48 21.01 3.39
C LEU A 175 12.43 20.62 2.25
N ILE A 176 11.90 20.08 1.16
CA ILE A 176 12.68 19.74 -0.04
C ILE A 176 13.32 21.01 -0.64
N MET A 177 12.54 22.08 -0.79
CA MET A 177 13.03 23.39 -1.26
C MET A 177 14.20 23.89 -0.41
N LYS A 178 14.07 23.81 0.92
CA LYS A 178 15.11 24.22 1.86
C LYS A 178 16.40 23.40 1.69
N ILE A 179 16.28 22.08 1.52
CA ILE A 179 17.42 21.18 1.27
C ILE A 179 18.17 21.60 -0.01
N HIS A 180 17.45 21.87 -1.10
CA HIS A 180 18.08 22.37 -2.33
C HIS A 180 18.73 23.73 -2.14
N GLU A 181 18.07 24.67 -1.45
CA GLU A 181 18.60 26.00 -1.19
C GLU A 181 19.93 25.94 -0.42
N GLU A 182 19.97 25.21 0.70
CA GLU A 182 21.17 25.05 1.53
C GLU A 182 22.34 24.50 0.73
N ARG A 183 22.08 23.59 -0.22
CA ARG A 183 23.12 23.01 -1.08
C ARG A 183 23.62 23.98 -2.12
N LEU A 184 22.72 24.66 -2.80
CA LEU A 184 23.10 25.66 -3.79
C LEU A 184 23.93 26.77 -3.14
N LYS A 185 23.61 27.14 -1.89
CA LYS A 185 24.43 28.05 -1.07
C LYS A 185 25.80 27.46 -0.75
N LYS A 186 25.84 26.23 -0.24
CA LYS A 186 27.08 25.51 0.07
C LYS A 186 28.02 25.40 -1.13
N TYR A 187 27.49 25.20 -2.34
CA TYR A 187 28.27 25.11 -3.57
C TYR A 187 28.52 26.46 -4.26
N GLY A 188 28.08 27.57 -3.66
CA GLY A 188 28.26 28.92 -4.20
C GLY A 188 27.45 29.23 -5.46
N VAL A 189 26.46 28.39 -5.80
CA VAL A 189 25.55 28.60 -6.94
C VAL A 189 24.47 29.62 -6.61
N LEU A 190 24.04 29.65 -5.34
CA LEU A 190 23.12 30.64 -4.79
C LEU A 190 23.84 31.43 -3.69
N LYS A 191 23.65 32.74 -3.61
CA LYS A 191 24.27 33.53 -2.53
C LYS A 191 23.48 33.39 -1.23
N GLU A 192 24.14 33.64 -0.09
CA GLU A 192 23.52 33.52 1.25
C GLU A 192 22.22 34.32 1.41
N LYS A 193 22.15 35.52 0.82
CA LYS A 193 20.97 36.40 0.88
C LYS A 193 19.92 36.11 -0.19
N GLU A 194 20.21 35.22 -1.13
CA GLU A 194 19.28 34.85 -2.20
C GLU A 194 18.38 33.69 -1.74
N SER A 195 17.14 33.69 -2.23
CA SER A 195 16.12 32.68 -1.98
C SER A 195 15.95 31.83 -3.24
N LEU A 196 15.94 30.49 -3.08
CA LEU A 196 15.66 29.60 -4.20
C LEU A 196 14.23 29.79 -4.72
N ALA A 197 13.27 30.00 -3.82
CA ALA A 197 11.88 30.23 -4.18
C ALA A 197 11.71 31.47 -5.07
N ASP A 198 12.39 32.58 -4.74
CA ASP A 198 12.32 33.80 -5.53
C ASP A 198 12.94 33.59 -6.93
N ARG A 199 14.01 32.80 -7.00
CA ARG A 199 14.68 32.49 -8.26
C ARG A 199 13.82 31.60 -9.16
N LEU A 200 13.12 30.63 -8.59
CA LEU A 200 12.19 29.77 -9.32
C LEU A 200 10.96 30.56 -9.80
N ALA A 201 10.43 31.47 -8.99
CA ALA A 201 9.33 32.35 -9.40
C ALA A 201 9.67 33.25 -10.60
N GLN A 202 10.95 33.56 -10.80
CA GLN A 202 11.46 34.36 -11.93
C GLN A 202 11.96 33.49 -13.10
N ALA A 203 11.95 32.17 -12.96
CA ALA A 203 12.49 31.27 -13.98
C ALA A 203 11.55 31.22 -15.20
N SER A 204 12.12 31.47 -16.38
CA SER A 204 11.41 31.27 -17.64
C SER A 204 11.45 29.79 -18.01
N VAL A 205 10.31 29.11 -17.90
CA VAL A 205 10.14 27.70 -18.28
C VAL A 205 9.07 27.56 -19.38
N PRO A 206 9.08 26.47 -20.17
CA PRO A 206 8.05 26.22 -21.16
C PRO A 206 6.63 26.27 -20.56
N PRO A 207 5.62 26.71 -21.34
CA PRO A 207 4.23 26.70 -20.87
C PRO A 207 3.81 25.31 -20.37
N GLY A 208 3.24 25.26 -19.17
CA GLY A 208 2.75 24.02 -18.55
C GLY A 208 3.76 23.26 -17.69
N VAL A 209 5.04 23.69 -17.64
CA VAL A 209 6.05 23.12 -16.74
C VAL A 209 6.22 24.05 -15.54
N LYS A 210 6.26 23.49 -14.32
CA LYS A 210 6.59 24.28 -13.13
C LYS A 210 8.11 24.22 -12.88
N PRO A 211 8.79 25.34 -12.59
CA PRO A 211 10.24 25.34 -12.32
C PRO A 211 10.65 24.37 -11.21
N GLU A 212 9.80 24.18 -10.21
CA GLU A 212 9.98 23.23 -9.11
C GLU A 212 10.14 21.78 -9.60
N GLU A 213 9.38 21.37 -10.62
CA GLU A 213 9.38 20.01 -11.16
C GLU A 213 10.73 19.66 -11.81
N LEU A 214 11.40 20.64 -12.43
CA LEU A 214 12.74 20.46 -13.02
C LEU A 214 13.82 20.17 -11.97
N MET A 215 13.57 20.55 -10.72
CA MET A 215 14.45 20.29 -9.59
C MET A 215 13.99 19.10 -8.73
N PHE A 216 12.98 18.36 -9.16
CA PHE A 216 12.32 17.29 -8.39
C PHE A 216 11.70 17.79 -7.06
N ILE A 217 11.42 19.09 -6.96
CA ILE A 217 10.69 19.65 -5.83
C ILE A 217 9.21 19.35 -6.04
N LEU A 218 8.62 18.62 -5.10
CA LEU A 218 7.19 18.32 -5.13
C LEU A 218 6.38 19.61 -5.15
N THR A 219 5.39 19.69 -6.04
CA THR A 219 4.39 20.75 -5.97
C THR A 219 3.60 20.62 -4.66
N LYS A 220 3.06 21.74 -4.14
CA LYS A 220 2.20 21.71 -2.96
C LYS A 220 1.05 20.72 -3.17
N LEU A 221 1.08 19.65 -2.39
CA LEU A 221 0.05 18.62 -2.39
C LEU A 221 -1.18 19.16 -1.68
N SER A 222 -2.33 18.86 -2.26
CA SER A 222 -3.65 19.29 -1.84
C SER A 222 -4.54 18.07 -1.59
N PHE A 223 -5.70 18.30 -0.99
CA PHE A 223 -6.74 17.29 -0.81
C PHE A 223 -7.04 16.52 -2.12
N ALA A 224 -7.15 17.22 -3.24
CA ALA A 224 -7.46 16.64 -4.55
C ALA A 224 -6.35 15.69 -5.06
N ASP A 225 -5.11 15.86 -4.60
CA ASP A 225 -3.97 15.00 -4.96
C ASP A 225 -4.03 13.63 -4.28
N PHE A 226 -4.95 13.42 -3.33
CA PHE A 226 -5.20 12.12 -2.71
C PHE A 226 -6.58 11.53 -3.05
N ILE A 227 -7.46 12.30 -3.71
CA ILE A 227 -8.78 11.81 -4.11
C ILE A 227 -8.68 10.96 -5.37
N PRO A 228 -9.20 9.72 -5.38
CA PRO A 228 -9.20 8.90 -6.59
C PRO A 228 -10.10 9.54 -7.65
N ASN A 229 -9.82 9.31 -8.93
CA ASN A 229 -10.79 9.61 -10.00
C ASN A 229 -11.99 8.67 -9.88
N THR A 230 -11.73 7.40 -9.55
CA THR A 230 -12.75 6.37 -9.34
C THR A 230 -12.33 5.43 -8.22
N ALA A 231 -13.21 5.27 -7.24
CA ALA A 231 -13.09 4.25 -6.20
C ALA A 231 -14.01 3.07 -6.53
N ILE A 232 -13.47 1.86 -6.64
CA ILE A 232 -14.23 0.65 -6.93
C ILE A 232 -14.34 -0.15 -5.63
N ILE A 233 -15.57 -0.32 -5.15
CA ILE A 233 -15.84 -1.05 -3.91
C ILE A 233 -16.27 -2.47 -4.27
N THR A 234 -15.36 -3.43 -4.09
CA THR A 234 -15.58 -4.82 -4.48
C THR A 234 -14.66 -5.76 -3.68
N PRO A 235 -15.13 -6.94 -3.26
CA PRO A 235 -14.28 -7.97 -2.68
C PRO A 235 -13.18 -8.38 -3.67
N LEU A 236 -11.95 -8.44 -3.17
CA LEU A 236 -10.78 -8.91 -3.89
C LEU A 236 -10.13 -10.05 -3.10
N ARG A 237 -9.99 -11.21 -3.73
CA ARG A 237 -9.40 -12.39 -3.09
C ARG A 237 -8.30 -13.00 -3.94
N VAL A 238 -7.23 -13.45 -3.27
CA VAL A 238 -6.15 -14.27 -3.83
C VAL A 238 -6.11 -15.63 -3.14
N GLU A 239 -5.42 -16.60 -3.73
CA GLU A 239 -5.21 -17.88 -3.07
C GLU A 239 -4.51 -17.65 -1.72
N GLY A 240 -5.15 -18.08 -0.61
CA GLY A 240 -4.64 -17.91 0.75
C GLY A 240 -5.02 -16.61 1.49
N GLY A 241 -5.76 -15.66 0.90
CA GLY A 241 -6.13 -14.44 1.63
C GLY A 241 -6.96 -13.40 0.86
N PHE A 242 -7.18 -12.24 1.49
CA PHE A 242 -7.85 -11.08 0.89
C PHE A 242 -6.84 -10.04 0.42
N ILE A 243 -7.18 -9.32 -0.65
CA ILE A 243 -6.55 -8.05 -0.99
C ILE A 243 -7.48 -6.97 -0.44
N LEU A 244 -7.05 -6.23 0.59
CA LEU A 244 -7.89 -5.23 1.26
C LEU A 244 -8.05 -3.95 0.43
N GLY A 245 -7.05 -3.63 -0.39
CA GLY A 245 -7.06 -2.52 -1.32
C GLY A 245 -6.07 -2.78 -2.46
N ALA A 246 -6.26 -2.05 -3.56
CA ALA A 246 -5.27 -2.01 -4.64
C ALA A 246 -5.39 -0.70 -5.40
N THR A 247 -4.25 -0.06 -5.63
CA THR A 247 -4.19 1.18 -6.40
C THR A 247 -3.55 0.95 -7.75
N PHE A 248 -4.13 1.55 -8.79
CA PHE A 248 -3.54 1.62 -10.12
C PHE A 248 -2.91 3.00 -10.31
N PRO A 249 -1.59 3.13 -10.14
CA PRO A 249 -0.91 4.41 -10.24
C PRO A 249 -1.20 5.09 -11.57
N ASP A 250 -1.26 6.41 -11.56
CA ASP A 250 -1.49 7.29 -12.73
C ASP A 250 -2.88 7.19 -13.41
N THR A 251 -3.66 6.13 -13.17
CA THR A 251 -5.05 6.03 -13.67
C THR A 251 -6.05 6.78 -12.78
N GLY A 252 -5.68 6.98 -11.51
CA GLY A 252 -6.56 7.49 -10.47
C GLY A 252 -7.64 6.51 -10.03
N VAL A 253 -7.55 5.22 -10.42
CA VAL A 253 -8.46 4.17 -9.97
C VAL A 253 -7.90 3.50 -8.72
N VAL A 254 -8.73 3.40 -7.69
CA VAL A 254 -8.41 2.72 -6.44
C VAL A 254 -9.50 1.71 -6.14
N TYR A 255 -9.10 0.48 -5.81
CA TYR A 255 -10.00 -0.58 -5.40
C TYR A 255 -9.97 -0.71 -3.89
N PHE A 256 -11.14 -0.86 -3.29
CA PHE A 256 -11.29 -1.14 -1.88
C PHE A 256 -12.14 -2.39 -1.70
N HIS A 257 -11.62 -3.34 -0.92
CA HIS A 257 -12.45 -4.42 -0.42
C HIS A 257 -13.43 -3.88 0.62
N PRO A 258 -14.72 -4.25 0.63
CA PRO A 258 -15.63 -3.90 1.72
C PRO A 258 -15.10 -4.19 3.14
N LEU A 259 -14.25 -5.21 3.28
CA LEU A 259 -13.59 -5.60 4.51
C LEU A 259 -12.63 -4.54 5.03
N SER A 260 -11.95 -3.79 4.13
CA SER A 260 -11.01 -2.75 4.56
C SER A 260 -11.72 -1.66 5.35
N PHE A 261 -12.92 -1.26 4.92
CA PHE A 261 -13.71 -0.28 5.68
C PHE A 261 -14.18 -0.78 7.05
N ILE A 262 -14.38 -2.11 7.20
CA ILE A 262 -14.69 -2.71 8.51
C ILE A 262 -13.46 -2.64 9.40
N LEU A 263 -12.29 -3.03 8.88
CA LEU A 263 -11.03 -3.03 9.63
C LEU A 263 -10.60 -1.61 10.01
N ASP A 264 -10.73 -0.65 9.08
CA ASP A 264 -10.53 0.78 9.34
C ASP A 264 -11.47 1.27 10.44
N TYR A 265 -12.77 0.92 10.37
CA TYR A 265 -13.74 1.29 11.42
C TYR A 265 -13.35 0.74 12.78
N LEU A 266 -12.91 -0.52 12.85
CA LEU A 266 -12.46 -1.18 14.08
C LEU A 266 -11.04 -0.77 14.52
N LYS A 267 -10.35 0.09 13.75
CA LYS A 267 -8.96 0.50 13.98
C LYS A 267 -7.98 -0.69 14.03
N HIS A 268 -8.23 -1.74 13.25
CA HIS A 268 -7.33 -2.89 13.13
C HIS A 268 -6.21 -2.69 12.09
N GLY A 269 -6.33 -1.65 11.27
CA GLY A 269 -5.38 -1.22 10.27
C GLY A 269 -5.90 0.05 9.60
N ASP A 270 -5.19 0.55 8.59
CA ASP A 270 -5.55 1.80 7.92
C ASP A 270 -5.37 1.69 6.40
N THR A 271 -6.17 0.81 5.79
CA THR A 271 -6.08 0.49 4.36
C THR A 271 -6.47 1.68 3.49
N THR A 272 -7.47 2.48 3.88
CA THR A 272 -7.90 3.62 3.05
C THR A 272 -6.77 4.63 2.80
N PRO A 273 -6.11 5.19 3.83
CA PRO A 273 -4.98 6.09 3.59
C PRO A 273 -3.78 5.40 2.92
N HIS A 274 -3.54 4.11 3.18
CA HIS A 274 -2.51 3.34 2.50
C HIS A 274 -2.69 3.36 0.98
N GLU A 275 -3.89 3.05 0.49
CA GLU A 275 -4.17 3.06 -0.95
C GLU A 275 -4.20 4.47 -1.54
N LEU A 276 -4.76 5.45 -0.84
CA LEU A 276 -4.76 6.83 -1.32
C LEU A 276 -3.36 7.43 -1.40
N TRP A 277 -2.41 6.94 -0.60
CA TRP A 277 -0.99 7.27 -0.73
C TRP A 277 -0.41 6.74 -2.04
N HIS A 278 -0.67 5.48 -2.38
CA HIS A 278 -0.25 4.88 -3.65
C HIS A 278 -0.79 5.62 -4.88
N ARG A 279 -1.95 6.28 -4.74
CA ARG A 279 -2.58 7.03 -5.84
C ARG A 279 -1.82 8.30 -6.19
N ASN A 280 -1.09 8.89 -5.24
CA ASN A 280 -0.49 10.19 -5.44
C ASN A 280 0.73 10.08 -6.37
N SER A 281 0.57 10.45 -7.64
CA SER A 281 1.63 10.33 -8.66
C SER A 281 2.84 11.23 -8.40
N SER A 282 2.67 12.32 -7.65
CA SER A 282 3.79 13.16 -7.22
C SER A 282 4.66 12.44 -6.18
N LEU A 283 4.02 11.65 -5.30
CA LEU A 283 4.70 10.92 -4.22
C LEU A 283 5.10 9.49 -4.60
N GLN A 284 4.40 8.87 -5.53
CA GLN A 284 4.60 7.47 -5.91
C GLN A 284 4.58 7.31 -7.43
N GLY A 285 5.00 8.34 -8.16
CA GLY A 285 5.15 8.25 -9.60
C GLY A 285 6.20 7.21 -9.99
N LEU A 286 6.20 6.85 -11.29
CA LEU A 286 7.06 5.81 -11.86
C LEU A 286 8.55 5.97 -11.48
N LEU A 287 9.06 7.20 -11.46
CA LEU A 287 10.46 7.47 -11.10
C LEU A 287 10.75 7.11 -9.64
N VAL A 288 9.89 7.51 -8.71
CA VAL A 288 10.09 7.29 -7.28
C VAL A 288 9.92 5.80 -6.94
N ASN A 289 8.90 5.15 -7.48
CA ASN A 289 8.65 3.72 -7.29
C ASN A 289 9.74 2.82 -7.92
N ALA A 290 10.50 3.33 -8.89
CA ALA A 290 11.67 2.62 -9.40
C ALA A 290 12.82 2.61 -8.40
N LEU A 291 12.93 3.67 -7.59
CA LEU A 291 14.04 3.89 -6.67
C LEU A 291 13.73 3.43 -5.25
N PHE A 292 12.46 3.35 -4.84
CA PHE A 292 12.08 2.97 -3.48
C PHE A 292 10.87 2.02 -3.47
N ASP A 293 10.73 1.18 -2.44
CA ASP A 293 9.57 0.31 -2.28
C ASP A 293 8.31 1.08 -1.79
N PRO A 294 7.28 1.27 -2.64
CA PRO A 294 6.11 2.07 -2.30
C PRO A 294 5.30 1.53 -1.12
N GLU A 295 5.32 0.21 -0.89
CA GLU A 295 4.59 -0.46 0.20
C GLU A 295 5.14 -0.06 1.57
N ILE A 296 6.46 0.01 1.70
CA ILE A 296 7.10 0.42 2.95
C ILE A 296 6.69 1.84 3.32
N TRP A 297 6.60 2.76 2.34
CA TRP A 297 6.13 4.11 2.63
C TRP A 297 4.68 4.14 3.09
N ALA A 298 3.80 3.44 2.38
CA ALA A 298 2.39 3.41 2.69
C ALA A 298 2.14 2.89 4.12
N SER A 299 2.88 1.87 4.57
CA SER A 299 2.74 1.33 5.94
C SER A 299 3.11 2.33 7.04
N TYR A 300 4.06 3.24 6.80
CA TYR A 300 4.45 4.26 7.78
C TYR A 300 3.53 5.49 7.78
N ILE A 301 2.45 5.45 7.01
CA ILE A 301 1.51 6.55 6.86
C ILE A 301 0.15 6.20 7.47
N GLU A 302 -0.08 4.94 7.82
CA GLU A 302 -1.29 4.43 8.47
C GLU A 302 -1.54 5.05 9.86
N ARG A 303 -2.76 5.48 10.20
CA ARG A 303 -3.05 6.15 11.49
C ARG A 303 -3.12 5.20 12.68
N ASN A 304 -3.44 3.93 12.42
CA ASN A 304 -3.93 3.00 13.44
C ASN A 304 -3.03 1.74 13.61
N ASP A 305 -1.70 1.88 13.58
CA ASP A 305 -0.81 0.75 13.85
C ASP A 305 -0.69 0.47 15.36
N TRP A 306 -1.13 -0.72 15.76
CA TRP A 306 -1.01 -1.25 17.12
C TRP A 306 0.17 -2.23 17.26
N GLY A 307 1.04 -2.30 16.26
CA GLY A 307 2.32 -2.99 16.25
C GLY A 307 2.33 -4.27 15.40
N LEU A 308 1.17 -4.77 14.96
CA LEU A 308 1.13 -5.96 14.10
C LEU A 308 1.72 -5.71 12.71
N GLU A 309 1.59 -4.49 12.21
CA GLU A 309 2.01 -4.15 10.86
C GLU A 309 3.52 -4.35 10.69
N TYR A 310 4.28 -4.14 11.76
CA TYR A 310 5.71 -4.42 11.83
C TYR A 310 6.09 -5.87 11.51
N PHE A 311 5.18 -6.83 11.72
CA PHE A 311 5.39 -8.25 11.39
C PHE A 311 5.00 -8.59 9.94
N HIS A 312 4.40 -7.66 9.19
CA HIS A 312 3.97 -7.89 7.83
C HIS A 312 5.15 -8.07 6.85
N PRO A 313 5.08 -8.96 5.83
CA PRO A 313 6.21 -9.24 4.94
C PRO A 313 6.96 -8.04 4.36
N TYR A 314 6.30 -6.96 3.95
CA TYR A 314 6.98 -5.77 3.41
C TYR A 314 7.80 -5.01 4.45
N GLN A 315 7.49 -5.14 5.75
CA GLN A 315 8.28 -4.54 6.83
C GLN A 315 9.59 -5.29 7.08
N ARG A 316 10.00 -6.22 6.21
CA ARG A 316 11.26 -6.97 6.38
C ARG A 316 12.46 -6.03 6.53
N SER A 317 12.60 -5.04 5.66
CA SER A 317 13.73 -4.09 5.74
C SER A 317 13.73 -3.29 7.04
N ALA A 318 12.53 -2.95 7.54
CA ALA A 318 12.36 -2.31 8.84
C ALA A 318 12.69 -3.25 10.01
N ARG A 319 12.28 -4.53 9.94
CA ARG A 319 12.62 -5.55 10.94
C ARG A 319 14.12 -5.77 11.06
N GLU A 320 14.81 -5.85 9.93
CA GLU A 320 16.27 -5.98 9.89
C GLU A 320 16.94 -4.74 10.51
N ALA A 321 16.42 -3.54 10.24
CA ALA A 321 16.89 -2.32 10.89
C ALA A 321 16.60 -2.31 12.41
N GLY A 322 15.40 -2.70 12.84
CA GLY A 322 15.01 -2.73 14.25
C GLY A 322 15.69 -3.83 15.06
N GLU A 323 16.07 -4.96 14.45
CA GLU A 323 16.92 -5.95 15.10
C GLU A 323 18.30 -5.36 15.42
N VAL A 324 18.90 -4.62 14.48
CA VAL A 324 20.21 -3.99 14.67
C VAL A 324 20.15 -2.81 15.64
N ILE A 325 19.15 -1.94 15.50
CA ILE A 325 19.03 -0.68 16.26
C ILE A 325 18.46 -0.92 17.67
N ALA A 326 17.42 -1.74 17.78
CA ALA A 326 16.66 -1.93 19.02
C ALA A 326 16.84 -3.32 19.65
N GLY A 327 17.62 -4.23 19.03
CA GLY A 327 17.81 -5.60 19.53
C GLY A 327 16.55 -6.46 19.44
N PHE A 328 15.52 -6.02 18.71
CA PHE A 328 14.24 -6.71 18.64
C PHE A 328 14.22 -7.75 17.51
N ASN A 329 14.40 -9.02 17.86
CA ASN A 329 14.29 -10.11 16.91
C ASN A 329 12.82 -10.50 16.70
N ALA A 330 12.24 -9.98 15.62
CA ALA A 330 10.83 -10.19 15.28
C ALA A 330 10.49 -11.66 14.97
N GLN A 331 11.42 -12.44 14.42
CA GLN A 331 11.20 -13.87 14.15
C GLN A 331 11.01 -14.65 15.45
N ARG A 332 11.90 -14.43 16.42
CA ARG A 332 11.78 -15.00 17.77
C ARG A 332 10.52 -14.50 18.47
N ALA A 333 10.15 -13.23 18.29
CA ALA A 333 8.90 -12.70 18.83
C ALA A 333 7.69 -13.49 18.29
N ILE A 334 7.60 -13.71 16.97
CA ILE A 334 6.55 -14.54 16.35
C ILE A 334 6.51 -15.94 16.97
N GLU A 335 7.65 -16.59 17.12
CA GLU A 335 7.75 -17.94 17.74
C GLU A 335 7.32 -17.97 19.21
N GLU A 336 7.54 -16.88 19.96
CA GLU A 336 7.09 -16.76 21.35
C GLU A 336 5.60 -16.39 21.47
N MET A 337 5.07 -15.67 20.49
CA MET A 337 3.66 -15.26 20.40
C MET A 337 2.76 -16.42 19.97
N PHE A 338 3.20 -17.18 18.97
CA PHE A 338 2.42 -18.22 18.31
C PHE A 338 2.99 -19.60 18.60
N GLN A 339 2.23 -20.43 19.29
CA GLN A 339 2.59 -21.80 19.63
C GLN A 339 1.78 -22.75 18.76
N PHE A 340 2.47 -23.57 17.96
CA PHE A 340 1.82 -24.70 17.27
C PHE A 340 1.71 -25.86 18.25
N ASN A 341 0.49 -26.37 18.47
CA ASN A 341 0.31 -27.62 19.19
C ASN A 341 0.54 -28.83 18.26
N TYR A 342 0.66 -30.03 18.83
CA TYR A 342 0.83 -31.29 18.10
C TYR A 342 -0.30 -31.59 17.09
N LEU A 343 -1.46 -30.93 17.24
CA LEU A 343 -2.62 -31.05 16.37
C LEU A 343 -2.65 -29.99 15.25
N GLY A 344 -1.60 -29.18 15.11
CA GLY A 344 -1.52 -28.11 14.12
C GLY A 344 -2.40 -26.90 14.42
N SER A 345 -3.01 -26.80 15.61
CA SER A 345 -3.76 -25.61 16.02
C SER A 345 -2.80 -24.53 16.52
N LEU A 346 -2.96 -23.33 15.99
CA LEU A 346 -2.27 -22.12 16.44
C LEU A 346 -2.85 -21.68 17.78
N LYS A 347 -2.04 -21.62 18.83
CA LYS A 347 -2.40 -21.00 20.12
C LYS A 347 -1.56 -19.74 20.30
N ILE A 348 -2.20 -18.63 20.65
CA ILE A 348 -1.47 -17.41 21.02
C ILE A 348 -1.10 -17.44 22.51
N ASN A 349 0.03 -16.85 22.86
CA ASN A 349 0.41 -16.52 24.23
C ASN A 349 0.10 -15.04 24.49
N PRO A 350 -1.02 -14.69 25.14
CA PRO A 350 -1.47 -13.30 25.25
C PRO A 350 -0.43 -12.36 25.86
N LYS A 351 0.26 -12.80 26.92
CA LYS A 351 1.28 -11.98 27.58
C LYS A 351 2.45 -11.67 26.66
N LYS A 352 2.93 -12.67 25.91
CA LYS A 352 4.02 -12.49 24.94
C LYS A 352 3.56 -11.67 23.73
N PHE A 353 2.33 -11.90 23.29
CA PHE A 353 1.69 -11.17 22.20
C PHE A 353 1.64 -9.67 22.50
N ASP A 354 1.07 -9.30 23.66
CA ASP A 354 0.99 -7.90 24.08
C ASP A 354 2.38 -7.27 24.24
N GLN A 355 3.30 -7.98 24.88
CA GLN A 355 4.67 -7.50 25.09
C GLN A 355 5.39 -7.21 23.76
N HIS A 356 5.29 -8.12 22.80
CA HIS A 356 5.99 -8.03 21.52
C HIS A 356 5.32 -7.03 20.57
N CYS A 357 3.99 -6.96 20.54
CA CYS A 357 3.27 -5.94 19.77
C CYS A 357 3.59 -4.54 20.31
N GLU A 358 3.65 -4.37 21.64
CA GLU A 358 4.04 -3.08 22.22
C GLU A 358 5.49 -2.69 21.88
N GLY A 359 6.41 -3.66 21.88
CA GLY A 359 7.79 -3.45 21.44
C GLY A 359 7.86 -3.04 19.96
N ALA A 360 7.15 -3.77 19.10
CA ALA A 360 7.07 -3.49 17.68
C ALA A 360 6.46 -2.11 17.39
N ARG A 361 5.37 -1.74 18.07
CA ARG A 361 4.70 -0.44 17.95
C ARG A 361 5.64 0.73 18.30
N LYS A 362 6.47 0.59 19.35
CA LYS A 362 7.46 1.60 19.70
C LYS A 362 8.51 1.79 18.61
N ILE A 363 9.01 0.69 18.04
CA ILE A 363 9.98 0.75 16.94
C ILE A 363 9.35 1.36 15.69
N HIS A 364 8.15 0.90 15.33
CA HIS A 364 7.39 1.43 14.19
C HIS A 364 7.19 2.94 14.33
N ASN A 365 6.72 3.42 15.49
CA ASN A 365 6.51 4.85 15.72
C ASN A 365 7.81 5.66 15.64
N ALA A 366 8.91 5.16 16.20
CA ALA A 366 10.21 5.83 16.08
C ALA A 366 10.66 5.94 14.60
N PHE A 367 10.51 4.86 13.83
CA PHE A 367 10.87 4.86 12.41
C PHE A 367 9.94 5.75 11.59
N ARG A 368 8.64 5.73 11.89
CA ARG A 368 7.64 6.62 11.30
C ARG A 368 8.02 8.08 11.47
N GLU A 369 8.40 8.49 12.69
CA GLU A 369 8.78 9.87 12.94
C GLU A 369 9.98 10.30 12.10
N VAL A 370 11.02 9.48 12.05
CA VAL A 370 12.20 9.76 11.21
C VAL A 370 11.83 9.75 9.73
N LEU A 371 10.97 8.83 9.30
CA LEU A 371 10.55 8.73 7.92
C LEU A 371 9.81 9.99 7.47
N LEU A 372 8.77 10.38 8.22
CA LEU A 372 7.88 11.47 7.86
C LEU A 372 8.51 12.86 8.06
N LYS A 373 9.32 13.04 9.11
CA LYS A 373 9.92 14.35 9.42
C LYS A 373 11.20 14.61 8.62
N ASP A 374 12.00 13.56 8.38
CA ASP A 374 13.35 13.73 7.88
C ASP A 374 13.60 13.00 6.56
N PHE A 375 13.38 11.68 6.52
CA PHE A 375 13.84 10.85 5.41
C PHE A 375 13.14 11.17 4.10
N LEU A 376 11.81 11.33 4.08
CA LEU A 376 11.09 11.59 2.83
C LEU A 376 11.59 12.87 2.16
N ALA A 377 11.68 13.97 2.92
CA ALA A 377 12.19 15.23 2.38
C ALA A 377 13.66 15.11 1.90
N GLU A 378 14.51 14.43 2.65
CA GLU A 378 15.90 14.18 2.25
C GLU A 378 15.99 13.29 1.00
N PHE A 379 15.14 12.27 0.90
CA PHE A 379 15.07 11.37 -0.25
C PHE A 379 14.71 12.15 -1.52
N TYR A 380 13.63 12.94 -1.47
CA TYR A 380 13.20 13.79 -2.58
C TYR A 380 14.23 14.84 -2.96
N GLY A 381 14.87 15.49 -1.99
CA GLY A 381 15.95 16.46 -2.25
C GLY A 381 17.23 15.86 -2.88
N ASN A 382 17.32 14.53 -2.95
CA ASN A 382 18.49 13.74 -3.35
C ASN A 382 18.15 12.52 -4.18
N LEU A 383 17.05 12.57 -4.94
CA LEU A 383 16.43 11.38 -5.49
C LEU A 383 17.43 10.43 -6.20
N LEU A 384 18.32 10.99 -7.03
CA LEU A 384 19.35 10.23 -7.74
C LEU A 384 20.43 9.66 -6.81
N PHE A 385 20.89 10.40 -5.80
CA PHE A 385 21.90 9.91 -4.86
C PHE A 385 21.38 8.70 -4.08
N TRP A 386 20.18 8.80 -3.50
CA TRP A 386 19.59 7.68 -2.76
C TRP A 386 19.18 6.52 -3.66
N GLY A 387 18.77 6.82 -4.90
CA GLY A 387 18.61 5.81 -5.95
C GLY A 387 19.89 5.02 -6.18
N CYS A 388 21.02 5.71 -6.35
CA CYS A 388 22.33 5.05 -6.49
C CYS A 388 22.74 4.25 -5.25
N VAL A 389 22.39 4.69 -4.04
CA VAL A 389 22.62 3.91 -2.80
C VAL A 389 21.83 2.59 -2.86
N ASN A 390 20.57 2.65 -3.26
CA ASN A 390 19.72 1.47 -3.42
C ASN A 390 20.28 0.50 -4.47
N ASP A 391 20.71 1.01 -5.62
CA ASP A 391 21.34 0.22 -6.67
C ASP A 391 22.66 -0.41 -6.20
N TYR A 392 23.51 0.33 -5.50
CA TYR A 392 24.78 -0.16 -4.97
C TYR A 392 24.58 -1.29 -3.95
N LEU A 393 23.59 -1.16 -3.07
CA LEU A 393 23.25 -2.17 -2.07
C LEU A 393 22.43 -3.34 -2.66
N LEU A 394 22.00 -3.23 -3.93
CA LEU A 394 21.05 -4.14 -4.57
C LEU A 394 19.77 -4.33 -3.74
N ASP A 395 19.36 -3.25 -3.06
CA ASP A 395 18.17 -3.21 -2.23
C ASP A 395 17.38 -1.93 -2.44
N LYS A 396 16.07 -2.06 -2.71
CA LYS A 396 15.17 -0.92 -2.96
C LYS A 396 14.96 -0.07 -1.71
N ASN A 397 15.33 -0.60 -0.55
CA ASN A 397 15.14 0.05 0.76
C ASN A 397 16.47 0.35 1.46
N GLY A 398 17.61 0.14 0.80
CA GLY A 398 18.93 0.33 1.38
C GLY A 398 19.20 1.79 1.81
N ALA A 399 18.64 2.76 1.10
CA ALA A 399 18.66 4.18 1.42
C ALA A 399 17.95 4.48 2.74
N LEU A 400 16.73 3.95 2.93
CA LEU A 400 15.99 4.09 4.19
C LEU A 400 16.75 3.42 5.33
N GLN A 401 17.26 2.20 5.13
CA GLN A 401 18.05 1.51 6.16
C GLN A 401 19.30 2.31 6.52
N THR A 402 20.05 2.80 5.54
CA THR A 402 21.25 3.64 5.76
C THR A 402 20.89 4.91 6.52
N TYR A 403 19.76 5.53 6.18
CA TYR A 403 19.29 6.74 6.85
C TYR A 403 18.85 6.47 8.29
N LEU A 404 18.10 5.39 8.53
CA LEU A 404 17.75 4.94 9.88
C LEU A 404 19.02 4.62 10.68
N TYR A 405 19.98 3.91 10.10
CA TYR A 405 21.25 3.64 10.76
C TYR A 405 22.07 4.90 11.04
N SER A 406 22.00 5.95 10.22
CA SER A 406 22.71 7.19 10.51
C SER A 406 22.02 8.01 11.61
N ARG A 407 20.68 8.02 11.63
CA ARG A 407 19.87 8.76 12.61
C ARG A 407 19.80 8.09 13.97
N PHE A 408 19.63 6.78 13.97
CA PHE A 408 19.60 5.98 15.18
C PHE A 408 20.97 5.42 15.55
N ALA A 409 22.00 5.68 14.73
CA ALA A 409 23.41 5.33 14.92
C ALA A 409 23.58 4.26 15.98
N PRO A 410 23.47 2.96 15.62
CA PRO A 410 23.59 1.87 16.57
C PRO A 410 25.00 1.90 17.12
N SER A 411 25.16 2.71 18.14
CA SER A 411 26.40 2.98 18.80
C SER A 411 26.12 2.68 20.24
N LEU A 412 26.23 1.38 20.53
CA LEU A 412 26.71 0.90 21.83
C LEU A 412 28.04 1.57 22.25
N LEU A 413 28.57 2.52 21.45
CA LEU A 413 29.87 3.15 21.48
C LEU A 413 29.80 4.69 21.56
N GLY A 414 28.61 5.30 21.66
CA GLY A 414 28.49 6.74 22.01
C GLY A 414 28.55 7.74 20.85
N GLY A 415 27.95 7.43 19.70
CA GLY A 415 27.79 8.33 18.55
C GLY A 415 28.60 7.96 17.31
N VAL A 416 28.39 8.70 16.22
CA VAL A 416 28.99 8.45 14.88
C VAL A 416 30.53 8.45 14.94
N GLU A 417 31.14 9.44 15.57
CA GLU A 417 32.60 9.60 15.63
C GLU A 417 33.27 8.48 16.42
N ALA A 418 32.69 8.08 17.54
CA ALA A 418 33.19 6.97 18.36
C ALA A 418 32.97 5.61 17.67
N THR A 419 31.89 5.47 16.91
CA THR A 419 31.60 4.28 16.11
C THR A 419 32.58 4.13 14.97
N VAL A 420 32.87 5.18 14.20
CA VAL A 420 33.86 5.14 13.12
C VAL A 420 35.24 4.75 13.66
N LYS A 421 35.68 5.37 14.76
CA LYS A 421 36.95 5.05 15.41
C LYS A 421 37.01 3.58 15.87
N TRP A 422 35.92 3.05 16.42
CA TRP A 422 35.86 1.64 16.85
C TRP A 422 35.81 0.68 15.66
N LEU A 423 35.05 0.97 14.60
CA LEU A 423 34.98 0.17 13.37
C LEU A 423 36.36 0.09 12.71
N GLU A 424 37.10 1.21 12.67
CA GLU A 424 38.47 1.26 12.19
C GLU A 424 39.41 0.43 13.06
N THR A 425 39.27 0.53 14.38
CA THR A 425 40.08 -0.23 15.35
C THR A 425 39.79 -1.74 15.30
N ASN A 426 38.56 -2.15 14.97
CA ASN A 426 38.08 -3.54 15.04
C ASN A 426 37.80 -4.15 13.66
N ARG A 427 38.33 -3.56 12.59
CA ARG A 427 38.06 -3.93 11.19
C ARG A 427 38.27 -5.42 10.90
N GLU A 428 39.29 -6.02 11.50
CA GLU A 428 39.59 -7.46 11.31
C GLU A 428 38.55 -8.38 11.95
N VAL A 429 38.01 -8.02 13.13
CA VAL A 429 36.95 -8.78 13.81
C VAL A 429 35.67 -8.79 12.96
N LEU A 430 35.34 -7.63 12.38
CA LEU A 430 34.19 -7.48 11.48
C LEU A 430 34.38 -8.28 10.19
N ARG A 431 35.59 -8.27 9.62
CA ARG A 431 35.94 -9.09 8.45
C ARG A 431 35.77 -10.58 8.74
N GLU A 432 36.24 -11.05 9.90
CA GLU A 432 36.07 -12.44 10.31
C GLU A 432 34.61 -12.84 10.58
N ALA A 433 33.80 -11.93 11.14
CA ALA A 433 32.38 -12.14 11.34
C ALA A 433 31.65 -12.23 9.99
N TYR A 434 31.97 -11.34 9.05
CA TYR A 434 31.46 -11.36 7.68
C TYR A 434 31.83 -12.65 6.95
N GLU A 435 33.10 -13.07 6.98
CA GLU A 435 33.54 -14.31 6.32
C GLU A 435 32.94 -15.57 6.96
N ARG A 436 32.57 -15.53 8.25
CA ARG A 436 31.80 -16.61 8.90
C ARG A 436 30.34 -16.62 8.45
N ALA A 437 29.69 -15.46 8.39
CA ALA A 437 28.32 -15.34 7.91
C ALA A 437 28.19 -15.77 6.44
N LYS A 438 29.13 -15.33 5.60
CA LYS A 438 29.23 -15.71 4.19
C LYS A 438 29.37 -17.22 4.00
N ARG A 439 30.26 -17.88 4.75
CA ARG A 439 30.41 -19.34 4.73
C ARG A 439 29.13 -20.08 5.12
N LYS A 440 28.44 -19.66 6.19
CA LYS A 440 27.16 -20.25 6.59
C LYS A 440 26.09 -20.14 5.50
N VAL A 441 26.05 -19.02 4.78
CA VAL A 441 25.14 -18.80 3.65
C VAL A 441 25.54 -19.65 2.44
N GLU A 442 26.83 -19.88 2.21
CA GLU A 442 27.32 -20.74 1.13
C GLU A 442 27.12 -22.24 1.41
N GLU A 443 27.17 -22.64 2.68
CA GLU A 443 26.93 -24.02 3.14
C GLU A 443 25.44 -24.38 3.11
N SER A 444 24.55 -23.46 3.48
CA SER A 444 23.10 -23.67 3.40
C SER A 444 22.59 -23.82 1.95
N ARG A 445 23.34 -23.32 0.96
CA ARG A 445 23.07 -23.51 -0.48
C ARG A 445 23.36 -24.92 -1.00
N LYS A 446 24.12 -25.73 -0.26
CA LYS A 446 24.50 -27.09 -0.68
C LYS A 446 23.64 -28.19 -0.06
N SER A 447 22.64 -27.83 0.77
CA SER A 447 21.78 -28.82 1.42
C SER A 447 20.62 -29.28 0.50
N PRO A 448 20.08 -30.49 0.70
CA PRO A 448 18.90 -30.98 -0.01
C PRO A 448 17.65 -30.08 0.10
N GLN A 449 17.60 -29.16 1.08
CA GLN A 449 16.49 -28.21 1.25
C GLN A 449 16.48 -27.09 0.20
N GLY A 450 17.59 -26.85 -0.53
CA GLY A 450 17.63 -25.87 -1.63
C GLY A 450 16.71 -26.21 -2.80
N GLY A 451 16.39 -27.50 -3.02
CA GLY A 451 15.48 -27.96 -4.07
C GLY A 451 13.99 -27.70 -3.78
N GLN A 452 13.58 -27.73 -2.50
CA GLN A 452 12.20 -27.45 -2.08
C GLN A 452 11.86 -25.96 -2.22
N ILE A 453 12.82 -25.07 -1.97
CA ILE A 453 12.65 -23.63 -2.16
C ILE A 453 12.37 -23.28 -3.64
N ILE A 454 12.98 -24.02 -4.57
CA ILE A 454 12.78 -23.84 -6.02
C ILE A 454 11.36 -24.24 -6.44
N GLN A 455 10.79 -25.32 -5.89
CA GLN A 455 9.42 -25.75 -6.18
C GLN A 455 8.37 -24.78 -5.62
N ILE A 456 8.54 -24.32 -4.38
CA ILE A 456 7.64 -23.33 -3.75
C ILE A 456 7.62 -22.02 -4.56
N ASN A 457 8.78 -21.56 -5.03
CA ASN A 457 8.88 -20.35 -5.85
C ASN A 457 8.25 -20.52 -7.25
N ARG A 458 8.34 -21.71 -7.84
CA ARG A 458 7.69 -21.99 -9.15
C ARG A 458 6.18 -21.90 -9.05
N GLN A 459 5.60 -22.40 -7.96
CA GLN A 459 4.16 -22.33 -7.72
C GLN A 459 3.70 -20.88 -7.48
N GLN A 460 4.50 -20.07 -6.76
CA GLN A 460 4.23 -18.64 -6.60
C GLN A 460 4.19 -17.87 -7.94
N VAL A 461 5.10 -18.18 -8.86
CA VAL A 461 5.13 -17.54 -10.19
C VAL A 461 3.91 -17.93 -11.02
N VAL A 462 3.46 -19.18 -10.94
CA VAL A 462 2.25 -19.64 -11.65
C VAL A 462 0.99 -18.99 -11.08
N GLU A 463 0.84 -18.95 -9.76
CA GLU A 463 -0.29 -18.24 -9.14
C GLU A 463 -0.25 -16.74 -9.44
N THR A 464 0.96 -16.19 -9.56
CA THR A 464 1.14 -14.81 -10.00
C THR A 464 0.59 -14.60 -11.42
N MET A 465 0.93 -15.50 -12.35
CA MET A 465 0.41 -15.44 -13.71
C MET A 465 -1.12 -15.57 -13.77
N LYS A 466 -1.72 -16.42 -12.93
CA LYS A 466 -3.17 -16.61 -12.86
C LYS A 466 -3.88 -15.34 -12.36
N LEU A 467 -3.33 -14.66 -11.36
CA LEU A 467 -3.86 -13.39 -10.87
C LEU A 467 -3.82 -12.31 -11.95
N TYR A 468 -2.70 -12.15 -12.66
CA TYR A 468 -2.61 -11.21 -13.77
C TYR A 468 -3.62 -11.52 -14.88
N ALA A 469 -3.81 -12.80 -15.23
CA ALA A 469 -4.81 -13.19 -16.20
C ALA A 469 -6.23 -12.80 -15.77
N ARG A 470 -6.55 -12.84 -14.46
CA ARG A 470 -7.84 -12.35 -13.93
C ARG A 470 -7.96 -10.84 -14.00
N LEU A 471 -6.94 -10.10 -13.54
CA LEU A 471 -6.94 -8.63 -13.55
C LEU A 471 -7.01 -8.05 -14.96
N LEU A 472 -6.43 -8.76 -15.94
CA LEU A 472 -6.37 -8.35 -17.35
C LEU A 472 -7.44 -9.01 -18.22
N ASN A 473 -8.34 -9.82 -17.63
CA ASN A 473 -9.36 -10.60 -18.34
C ASN A 473 -8.81 -11.47 -19.50
N ILE A 474 -7.65 -12.09 -19.30
CA ILE A 474 -7.00 -12.99 -20.26
C ILE A 474 -7.46 -14.43 -20.01
N SER A 475 -8.15 -15.01 -20.98
CA SER A 475 -8.52 -16.42 -20.94
C SER A 475 -7.31 -17.34 -21.21
N TYR A 476 -7.27 -18.50 -20.57
CA TYR A 476 -6.28 -19.56 -20.80
C TYR A 476 -6.91 -20.92 -20.50
N ASN A 477 -6.54 -21.97 -21.25
CA ASN A 477 -7.07 -23.32 -21.04
C ASN A 477 -6.21 -24.13 -20.05
N ASP A 478 -4.92 -23.84 -19.96
CA ASP A 478 -3.98 -24.48 -19.04
C ASP A 478 -2.79 -23.57 -18.68
N GLU A 479 -1.95 -24.01 -17.73
CA GLU A 479 -0.79 -23.25 -17.25
C GLU A 479 0.28 -23.01 -18.33
N ARG A 480 0.36 -23.88 -19.34
CA ARG A 480 1.33 -23.76 -20.44
C ARG A 480 0.89 -22.66 -21.40
N GLU A 481 -0.40 -22.58 -21.71
CA GLU A 481 -0.99 -21.50 -22.49
C GLU A 481 -0.91 -20.17 -21.74
N LEU A 482 -1.23 -20.17 -20.44
CA LEU A 482 -1.06 -19.00 -19.57
C LEU A 482 0.38 -18.50 -19.60
N THR A 483 1.36 -19.39 -19.38
CA THR A 483 2.79 -19.04 -19.40
C THR A 483 3.21 -18.44 -20.74
N LYS A 484 2.76 -18.99 -21.88
CA LYS A 484 3.05 -18.45 -23.21
C LYS A 484 2.44 -17.06 -23.42
N LYS A 485 1.18 -16.86 -23.04
CA LYS A 485 0.49 -15.56 -23.16
C LYS A 485 1.16 -14.51 -22.28
N MET A 486 1.49 -14.88 -21.05
CA MET A 486 2.19 -14.03 -20.10
C MET A 486 3.61 -13.71 -20.56
N LEU A 487 4.36 -14.68 -21.07
CA LEU A 487 5.70 -14.45 -21.61
C LEU A 487 5.68 -13.46 -22.78
N ARG A 488 4.68 -13.58 -23.66
CA ARG A 488 4.52 -12.67 -24.80
C ARG A 488 4.24 -11.24 -24.33
N LEU A 489 3.38 -11.08 -23.33
CA LEU A 489 3.11 -9.79 -22.70
C LEU A 489 4.34 -9.21 -21.99
N TYR A 490 5.14 -10.05 -21.31
CA TYR A 490 6.44 -9.65 -20.74
C TYR A 490 7.43 -9.18 -21.81
N GLN A 491 7.57 -9.93 -22.91
CA GLN A 491 8.46 -9.59 -24.04
C GLN A 491 8.03 -8.32 -24.77
N LEU A 492 6.73 -8.05 -24.80
CA LEU A 492 6.16 -6.81 -25.35
C LEU A 492 6.28 -5.63 -24.36
N GLY A 493 6.89 -5.82 -23.19
CA GLY A 493 7.02 -4.80 -22.15
C GLY A 493 5.69 -4.42 -21.49
N VAL A 494 4.64 -5.24 -21.67
CA VAL A 494 3.31 -5.00 -21.12
C VAL A 494 3.30 -5.25 -19.61
N PHE A 495 4.17 -6.11 -19.08
CA PHE A 495 4.41 -6.23 -17.63
C PHE A 495 5.84 -6.69 -17.29
N ALA A 496 6.27 -6.46 -16.05
CA ALA A 496 7.48 -7.06 -15.48
C ALA A 496 7.11 -8.22 -14.54
N LEU A 497 7.74 -9.39 -14.70
CA LEU A 497 7.63 -10.45 -13.69
C LEU A 497 8.21 -9.96 -12.37
N PRO A 498 7.71 -10.47 -11.21
CA PRO A 498 8.37 -10.24 -9.94
C PRO A 498 9.86 -10.51 -10.10
N GLN A 499 10.71 -9.53 -9.79
CA GLN A 499 12.09 -9.86 -9.51
C GLN A 499 12.06 -10.74 -8.28
N VAL A 500 12.04 -12.05 -8.49
CA VAL A 500 12.24 -13.01 -7.43
C VAL A 500 13.66 -12.74 -6.93
N LYS A 501 13.78 -11.92 -5.88
CA LYS A 501 15.03 -11.66 -5.15
C LYS A 501 15.44 -12.98 -4.48
N PHE A 502 16.01 -13.90 -5.24
CA PHE A 502 16.89 -14.93 -4.73
C PHE A 502 18.23 -14.78 -5.44
N ILE A 503 19.21 -14.25 -4.73
CA ILE A 503 20.60 -14.71 -4.61
C ILE A 503 21.20 -15.47 -5.83
N ASN A 504 20.96 -15.08 -7.09
CA ASN A 504 21.72 -15.63 -8.21
C ASN A 504 21.48 -14.88 -9.55
N PRO A 505 22.49 -14.18 -10.09
CA PRO A 505 22.49 -13.73 -11.49
C PRO A 505 22.29 -14.87 -12.50
N ARG A 506 22.63 -16.12 -12.14
CA ARG A 506 22.40 -17.32 -12.96
C ARG A 506 20.91 -17.68 -13.09
N TRP A 507 20.05 -17.26 -12.17
CA TRP A 507 18.61 -17.58 -12.22
C TRP A 507 17.87 -16.73 -13.25
N ASN A 508 18.24 -15.45 -13.40
CA ASN A 508 17.76 -14.64 -14.53
C ASN A 508 18.15 -15.26 -15.87
N TRP A 509 19.36 -15.83 -15.96
CA TRP A 509 19.84 -16.54 -17.14
C TRP A 509 19.14 -17.89 -17.37
N GLU A 510 18.86 -18.66 -16.32
CA GLU A 510 18.15 -19.95 -16.40
C GLU A 510 16.65 -19.79 -16.67
N VAL A 511 15.98 -18.78 -16.11
CA VAL A 511 14.59 -18.43 -16.45
C VAL A 511 14.52 -17.93 -17.89
N GLN A 512 15.44 -17.06 -18.33
CA GLN A 512 15.52 -16.64 -19.73
C GLN A 512 15.84 -17.80 -20.69
N ASN A 513 16.57 -18.83 -20.26
CA ASN A 513 16.84 -20.02 -21.08
C ASN A 513 15.74 -21.09 -21.02
N ALA A 514 14.98 -21.19 -19.94
CA ALA A 514 13.82 -22.09 -19.85
C ALA A 514 12.58 -21.52 -20.58
N LEU A 515 12.59 -20.22 -20.87
CA LEU A 515 11.57 -19.50 -21.63
C LEU A 515 11.92 -19.34 -23.12
N ARG A 516 13.13 -19.74 -23.53
CA ARG A 516 13.49 -20.05 -24.92
C ARG A 516 13.19 -21.51 -25.18
#